data_AF-A0A960CNI7-F1
#
_entry.id   AF-A0A960CNI7-F1
#
_cell.length_a   1.000
_cell.length_b   1.000
_cell.length_c   1.000
_cell.angle_alpha   90.00
_cell.angle_beta   90.00
_cell.angle_gamma   90.00
#
_symmetry.space_group_name_H-M   'P 1'
#
loop_
_entity.id
_entity.type
_entity.pdbx_description
1 polymer ?
#
loop_
_entity_poly.entity_id
_entity_poly.type
_entity_poly.pdbx_seq_one_letter_code
_entity_poly.pdbx_strand_id
1 'polypeptide(L)'
;VLAGQGLIGNPSSAHSAGLAAAEALSAARGSVASLFGVEADEVVLTSGGSESNAMALLGTFAARRFAGHLVTTSIEHSSILENARALAELGVEITFVHPLPTGHVDPRDIAAAIRPNTALVSVMHANNETGAIQPVERIAAITRDAGVALHVDAVHTAGKIDIAGIGAQMVSISGHKFGAPRGVGALSVAKGSRLTPLILGGSQEKRRRAGTENVAGAMGMAAAAQVSLARISPAHHEATRAKRSRLIDGLRTIGGVEVNATDPVVQETVSVRFEGIRADALADA
;
A
#
# COMPACT_ATOMS: atom_id res chain seq x y z
N VAL A 1 -17.31 9.81 9.94
CA VAL A 1 -17.65 8.46 10.47
C VAL A 1 -19.05 8.42 11.06
N LEU A 2 -19.37 9.20 12.11
CA LEU A 2 -20.69 9.16 12.77
C LEU A 2 -21.86 9.44 11.82
N ALA A 3 -21.73 10.44 10.95
CA ALA A 3 -22.74 10.69 9.90
C ALA A 3 -22.97 9.46 9.00
N GLY A 4 -21.90 8.70 8.71
CA GLY A 4 -21.99 7.46 7.93
C GLY A 4 -22.68 6.32 8.67
N GLN A 5 -22.65 6.29 10.00
CA GLN A 5 -23.44 5.32 10.78
C GLN A 5 -24.95 5.60 10.70
N GLY A 6 -25.34 6.84 10.47
CA GLY A 6 -26.74 7.22 10.20
C GLY A 6 -27.22 6.85 8.80
N LEU A 7 -26.31 6.54 7.86
CA LEU A 7 -26.63 6.10 6.52
C LEU A 7 -26.83 4.57 6.49
N ILE A 8 -28.01 4.14 6.95
CA ILE A 8 -28.37 2.72 7.07
C ILE A 8 -28.82 2.05 5.76
N GLY A 9 -28.96 2.83 4.68
CA GLY A 9 -29.39 2.32 3.37
C GLY A 9 -28.30 1.51 2.67
N ASN A 10 -28.71 0.51 1.90
CA ASN A 10 -27.80 -0.20 0.99
C ASN A 10 -27.54 0.68 -0.25
N PRO A 11 -26.28 1.00 -0.62
CA PRO A 11 -25.95 1.80 -1.81
C PRO A 11 -26.51 1.26 -3.13
N SER A 12 -26.85 -0.04 -3.19
CA SER A 12 -27.46 -0.66 -4.37
C SER A 12 -28.98 -0.48 -4.45
N SER A 13 -29.63 0.08 -3.43
CA SER A 13 -31.07 0.28 -3.40
C SER A 13 -31.51 1.58 -4.08
N ALA A 14 -32.60 1.52 -4.86
CA ALA A 14 -33.14 2.67 -5.59
C ALA A 14 -33.97 3.65 -4.73
N HIS A 15 -34.27 3.32 -3.47
CA HIS A 15 -35.02 4.21 -2.57
C HIS A 15 -34.11 5.30 -1.97
N SER A 16 -34.70 6.37 -1.43
CA SER A 16 -34.00 7.56 -0.92
C SER A 16 -32.82 7.24 0.02
N ALA A 17 -33.00 6.35 0.99
CA ALA A 17 -31.91 5.96 1.90
C ALA A 17 -30.74 5.26 1.20
N GLY A 18 -31.00 4.47 0.14
CA GLY A 18 -29.96 3.83 -0.65
C GLY A 18 -29.23 4.82 -1.54
N LEU A 19 -29.96 5.73 -2.18
CA LEU A 19 -29.39 6.83 -2.98
C LEU A 19 -28.47 7.72 -2.13
N ALA A 20 -28.89 8.08 -0.91
CA ALA A 20 -28.07 8.87 0.01
C ALA A 20 -26.77 8.14 0.42
N ALA A 21 -26.85 6.82 0.66
CA ALA A 21 -25.68 6.00 0.95
C ALA A 21 -24.73 5.89 -0.26
N ALA A 22 -25.28 5.75 -1.48
CA ALA A 22 -24.51 5.70 -2.72
C ALA A 22 -23.80 7.03 -3.01
N GLU A 23 -24.45 8.17 -2.77
CA GLU A 23 -23.86 9.49 -2.92
C GLU A 23 -22.69 9.68 -1.94
N ALA A 24 -22.88 9.34 -0.66
CA ALA A 24 -21.82 9.43 0.35
C ALA A 24 -20.63 8.51 0.03
N LEU A 25 -20.91 7.29 -0.44
CA LEU A 25 -19.87 6.36 -0.88
C LEU A 25 -19.07 6.90 -2.07
N SER A 26 -19.75 7.51 -3.04
CA SER A 26 -19.12 8.14 -4.21
C SER A 26 -18.22 9.31 -3.81
N ALA A 27 -18.71 10.22 -2.96
CA ALA A 27 -17.93 11.34 -2.44
C ALA A 27 -16.71 10.87 -1.63
N ALA A 28 -16.88 9.84 -0.80
CA ALA A 28 -15.79 9.24 -0.04
C ALA A 28 -14.72 8.65 -0.97
N ARG A 29 -15.14 7.93 -2.02
CA ARG A 29 -14.23 7.39 -3.03
C ARG A 29 -13.42 8.48 -3.73
N GLY A 30 -14.04 9.60 -4.08
CA GLY A 30 -13.35 10.76 -4.65
C GLY A 30 -12.24 11.29 -3.73
N SER A 31 -12.52 11.44 -2.43
CA SER A 31 -11.51 11.88 -1.46
C SER A 31 -10.36 10.88 -1.30
N VAL A 32 -10.64 9.58 -1.39
CA VAL A 32 -9.62 8.53 -1.36
C VAL A 32 -8.78 8.54 -2.64
N ALA A 33 -9.41 8.78 -3.79
CA ALA A 33 -8.73 8.89 -5.09
C ALA A 33 -7.69 10.02 -5.11
N SER A 34 -7.95 11.12 -4.39
CA SER A 34 -6.98 12.21 -4.22
C SER A 34 -5.67 11.78 -3.57
N LEU A 35 -5.64 10.75 -2.71
CA LEU A 35 -4.37 10.24 -2.16
C LEU A 35 -3.49 9.62 -3.25
N PHE A 36 -4.11 8.94 -4.21
CA PHE A 36 -3.43 8.28 -5.31
C PHE A 36 -3.11 9.24 -6.48
N GLY A 37 -3.77 10.40 -6.54
CA GLY A 37 -3.74 11.28 -7.70
C GLY A 37 -4.40 10.66 -8.95
N VAL A 38 -5.45 9.85 -8.77
CA VAL A 38 -6.19 9.20 -9.86
C VAL A 38 -7.67 9.55 -9.84
N GLU A 39 -8.40 9.11 -10.87
CA GLU A 39 -9.84 9.26 -10.93
C GLU A 39 -10.57 8.30 -9.98
N ALA A 40 -11.74 8.70 -9.48
CA ALA A 40 -12.51 7.89 -8.54
C ALA A 40 -12.91 6.52 -9.12
N ASP A 41 -13.03 6.39 -10.46
CA ASP A 41 -13.35 5.13 -11.11
C ASP A 41 -12.22 4.09 -11.05
N GLU A 42 -10.98 4.53 -10.84
CA GLU A 42 -9.81 3.67 -10.69
C GLU A 42 -9.68 3.10 -9.28
N VAL A 43 -10.43 3.61 -8.30
CA VAL A 43 -10.38 3.15 -6.91
C VAL A 43 -11.36 2.01 -6.64
N VAL A 44 -10.84 0.90 -6.10
CA VAL A 44 -11.58 -0.22 -5.51
C VAL A 44 -11.46 -0.13 -3.99
N LEU A 45 -12.59 -0.06 -3.29
CA LEU A 45 -12.61 -0.13 -1.82
C LEU A 45 -12.50 -1.59 -1.37
N THR A 46 -11.65 -1.82 -0.37
CA THR A 46 -11.35 -3.14 0.18
C THR A 46 -11.46 -3.10 1.71
N SER A 47 -11.28 -4.23 2.39
CA SER A 47 -11.23 -4.27 3.87
C SER A 47 -9.89 -3.83 4.46
N GLY A 48 -8.85 -3.62 3.64
CA GLY A 48 -7.52 -3.22 4.14
C GLY A 48 -6.38 -3.43 3.16
N GLY A 49 -5.15 -3.19 3.63
CA GLY A 49 -3.93 -3.39 2.84
C GLY A 49 -3.73 -4.84 2.42
N SER A 50 -4.01 -5.80 3.31
CA SER A 50 -3.87 -7.23 2.98
C SER A 50 -4.80 -7.69 1.87
N GLU A 51 -6.08 -7.28 1.87
CA GLU A 51 -7.02 -7.60 0.78
C GLU A 51 -6.59 -6.92 -0.52
N SER A 52 -6.12 -5.66 -0.45
CA SER A 52 -5.65 -4.90 -1.63
C SER A 52 -4.43 -5.55 -2.28
N ASN A 53 -3.42 -5.90 -1.48
CA ASN A 53 -2.22 -6.61 -1.93
C ASN A 53 -2.56 -7.98 -2.52
N ALA A 54 -3.39 -8.77 -1.83
CA ALA A 54 -3.82 -10.06 -2.33
C ALA A 54 -4.56 -9.91 -3.67
N MET A 55 -5.46 -8.93 -3.79
CA MET A 55 -6.19 -8.66 -5.02
C MET A 55 -5.24 -8.29 -6.15
N ALA A 56 -4.27 -7.41 -5.92
CA ALA A 56 -3.28 -7.03 -6.91
C ALA A 56 -2.47 -8.23 -7.43
N LEU A 57 -2.01 -9.11 -6.53
CA LEU A 57 -1.21 -10.29 -6.90
C LEU A 57 -2.09 -11.41 -7.50
N LEU A 58 -2.95 -12.00 -6.68
CA LEU A 58 -3.78 -13.15 -7.07
C LEU A 58 -4.71 -12.79 -8.23
N GLY A 59 -5.29 -11.59 -8.23
CA GLY A 59 -6.18 -11.15 -9.30
C GLY A 59 -5.46 -11.01 -10.65
N THR A 60 -4.21 -10.53 -10.63
CA THR A 60 -3.40 -10.39 -11.86
C THR A 60 -3.06 -11.76 -12.44
N PHE A 61 -2.60 -12.69 -11.61
CA PHE A 61 -2.23 -14.02 -12.08
C PHE A 61 -3.44 -14.90 -12.41
N ALA A 62 -4.55 -14.78 -11.68
CA ALA A 62 -5.80 -15.44 -12.03
C ALA A 62 -6.30 -15.02 -13.43
N ALA A 63 -6.21 -13.72 -13.77
CA ALA A 63 -6.54 -13.22 -15.11
C ALA A 63 -5.63 -13.80 -16.21
N ARG A 64 -4.46 -14.34 -15.82
CA ARG A 64 -3.49 -15.00 -16.68
C ARG A 64 -3.47 -16.51 -16.53
N ARG A 65 -4.47 -17.11 -15.88
CA ARG A 65 -4.54 -18.56 -15.60
C ARG A 65 -3.30 -19.08 -14.87
N PHE A 66 -2.79 -18.26 -13.94
CA PHE A 66 -1.60 -18.53 -13.13
C PHE A 66 -0.32 -18.78 -13.96
N ALA A 67 -0.24 -18.20 -15.17
CA ALA A 67 0.94 -18.28 -16.02
C ALA A 67 1.77 -16.98 -15.98
N GLY A 68 3.09 -17.15 -15.97
CA GLY A 68 4.07 -16.07 -16.07
C GLY A 68 4.99 -16.02 -14.86
N HIS A 69 5.61 -14.86 -14.68
CA HIS A 69 6.64 -14.64 -13.67
C HIS A 69 6.34 -13.39 -12.82
N LEU A 70 6.49 -13.49 -11.50
CA LEU A 70 6.43 -12.40 -10.53
C LEU A 70 7.84 -12.03 -10.08
N VAL A 71 8.20 -10.76 -10.19
CA VAL A 71 9.36 -10.19 -9.51
C VAL A 71 8.86 -9.45 -8.27
N THR A 72 9.41 -9.75 -7.11
CA THR A 72 9.10 -9.04 -5.86
C THR A 72 10.36 -8.92 -5.00
N THR A 73 10.28 -8.29 -3.83
CA THR A 73 11.44 -8.13 -2.93
C THR A 73 11.37 -9.07 -1.74
N SER A 74 12.51 -9.37 -1.11
CA SER A 74 12.53 -10.18 0.11
C SER A 74 12.12 -9.42 1.38
N ILE A 75 11.85 -8.11 1.27
CA ILE A 75 11.52 -7.22 2.42
C ILE A 75 10.04 -6.82 2.44
N GLU A 76 9.23 -7.38 1.55
CA GLU A 76 7.81 -7.06 1.48
C GLU A 76 7.06 -7.48 2.75
N HIS A 77 5.91 -6.85 2.98
CA HIS A 77 5.00 -7.28 4.03
C HIS A 77 4.52 -8.73 3.81
N SER A 78 4.15 -9.43 4.88
CA SER A 78 3.66 -10.81 4.81
C SER A 78 2.49 -10.99 3.84
N SER A 79 1.61 -9.99 3.70
CA SER A 79 0.51 -10.01 2.72
C SER A 79 0.97 -10.04 1.25
N ILE A 80 2.23 -9.73 0.93
CA ILE A 80 2.83 -9.95 -0.38
C ILE A 80 3.58 -11.28 -0.39
N LEU A 81 4.44 -11.53 0.62
CA LEU A 81 5.27 -12.73 0.66
C LEU A 81 4.45 -14.03 0.69
N GLU A 82 3.40 -14.11 1.52
CA GLU A 82 2.53 -15.29 1.58
C GLU A 82 1.75 -15.49 0.27
N ASN A 83 1.28 -14.40 -0.35
CA ASN A 83 0.61 -14.49 -1.65
C ASN A 83 1.57 -14.90 -2.77
N ALA A 84 2.83 -14.46 -2.73
CA ALA A 84 3.86 -14.89 -3.67
C ALA A 84 4.16 -16.40 -3.51
N ARG A 85 4.21 -16.91 -2.27
CA ARG A 85 4.35 -18.36 -2.02
C ARG A 85 3.16 -19.15 -2.51
N ALA A 86 1.93 -18.70 -2.24
CA ALA A 86 0.72 -19.33 -2.77
C ALA A 86 0.69 -19.32 -4.31
N LEU A 87 1.15 -18.25 -4.95
CA LEU A 87 1.28 -18.19 -6.42
C LEU A 87 2.31 -19.20 -6.95
N ALA A 88 3.41 -19.43 -6.23
CA ALA A 88 4.39 -20.46 -6.59
C ALA A 88 3.78 -21.87 -6.57
N GLU A 89 2.95 -22.19 -5.57
CA GLU A 89 2.20 -23.46 -5.50
C GLU A 89 1.22 -23.63 -6.67
N LEU A 90 0.72 -22.52 -7.23
CA LEU A 90 -0.15 -22.49 -8.40
C LEU A 90 0.62 -22.45 -9.74
N GLY A 91 1.95 -22.56 -9.73
CA GLY A 91 2.79 -22.66 -10.92
C GLY A 91 3.34 -21.34 -11.46
N VAL A 92 3.18 -20.22 -10.74
CA VAL A 92 3.81 -18.95 -11.10
C VAL A 92 5.29 -18.97 -10.70
N GLU A 93 6.17 -18.59 -11.61
CA GLU A 93 7.59 -18.42 -11.28
C GLU A 93 7.77 -17.16 -10.42
N ILE A 94 8.57 -17.23 -9.35
CA ILE A 94 8.81 -16.08 -8.46
C ILE A 94 10.31 -15.80 -8.39
N THR A 95 10.70 -14.53 -8.56
CA THR A 95 12.04 -14.02 -8.23
C THR A 95 11.94 -13.03 -7.08
N PHE A 96 12.72 -13.26 -6.02
CA PHE A 96 12.89 -12.35 -4.91
C PHE A 96 14.19 -11.55 -5.08
N VAL A 97 14.08 -10.22 -5.14
CA VAL A 97 15.22 -9.31 -5.13
C VAL A 97 15.53 -8.91 -3.70
N HIS A 98 16.80 -9.04 -3.32
CA HIS A 98 17.27 -8.70 -1.98
C HIS A 98 17.67 -7.22 -1.90
N PRO A 99 17.40 -6.54 -0.77
CA PRO A 99 17.87 -5.17 -0.57
C PRO A 99 19.39 -5.14 -0.35
N LEU A 100 19.96 -3.97 -0.58
CA LEU A 100 21.30 -3.62 -0.09
C LEU A 100 21.29 -3.49 1.45
N PRO A 101 22.46 -3.49 2.11
CA PRO A 101 22.55 -3.26 3.57
C PRO A 101 21.92 -1.95 4.06
N THR A 102 21.68 -1.00 3.15
CA THR A 102 20.96 0.26 3.41
C THR A 102 19.45 0.07 3.63
N GLY A 103 18.89 -1.11 3.36
CA GLY A 103 17.45 -1.39 3.38
C GLY A 103 16.73 -1.08 2.07
N HIS A 104 17.47 -0.70 1.01
CA HIS A 104 16.93 -0.29 -0.28
C HIS A 104 17.24 -1.32 -1.36
N VAL A 105 16.27 -1.58 -2.23
CA VAL A 105 16.50 -2.36 -3.44
C VAL A 105 17.16 -1.49 -4.50
N ASP A 106 18.15 -2.04 -5.19
CA ASP A 106 18.72 -1.41 -6.38
C ASP A 106 17.76 -1.61 -7.56
N PRO A 107 17.26 -0.54 -8.23
CA PRO A 107 16.43 -0.68 -9.42
C PRO A 107 17.06 -1.55 -10.52
N ARG A 108 18.39 -1.60 -10.59
CA ARG A 108 19.12 -2.43 -11.57
C ARG A 108 18.91 -3.92 -11.31
N ASP A 109 18.78 -4.32 -10.06
CA ASP A 109 18.51 -5.72 -9.70
C ASP A 109 17.07 -6.12 -10.06
N ILE A 110 16.12 -5.18 -9.95
CA ILE A 110 14.76 -5.36 -10.47
C ILE A 110 14.79 -5.51 -12.00
N ALA A 111 15.52 -4.65 -12.71
CA ALA A 111 15.66 -4.74 -14.17
C ALA A 111 16.26 -6.08 -14.60
N ALA A 112 17.32 -6.54 -13.91
CA ALA A 112 17.97 -7.82 -14.19
C ALA A 112 17.07 -9.03 -13.90
N ALA A 113 16.14 -8.91 -12.95
CA ALA A 113 15.17 -9.95 -12.63
C ALA A 113 14.03 -10.05 -13.67
N ILE A 114 13.77 -9.01 -14.46
CA ILE A 114 12.71 -9.02 -15.48
C ILE A 114 13.09 -9.96 -16.64
N ARG A 115 12.17 -10.87 -16.95
CA ARG A 115 12.19 -11.86 -18.03
C ARG A 115 11.07 -11.62 -19.06
N PRO A 116 11.15 -12.18 -20.28
CA PRO A 116 10.09 -12.04 -21.29
C PRO A 116 8.68 -12.48 -20.85
N ASN A 117 8.57 -13.41 -19.88
CA ASN A 117 7.30 -13.89 -19.33
C ASN A 117 6.87 -13.16 -18.03
N THR A 118 7.59 -12.10 -17.62
CA THR A 118 7.27 -11.34 -16.39
C THR A 118 5.95 -10.62 -16.56
N ALA A 119 5.00 -10.95 -15.69
CA ALA A 119 3.66 -10.39 -15.74
C ALA A 119 3.49 -9.21 -14.78
N LEU A 120 4.17 -9.29 -13.63
CA LEU A 120 4.02 -8.33 -12.54
C LEU A 120 5.36 -8.15 -11.82
N VAL A 121 5.68 -6.90 -11.54
CA VAL A 121 6.66 -6.50 -10.51
C VAL A 121 5.84 -5.95 -9.33
N SER A 122 6.12 -6.42 -8.12
CA SER A 122 5.49 -5.90 -6.90
C SER A 122 6.57 -5.42 -5.94
N VAL A 123 6.47 -4.17 -5.50
CA VAL A 123 7.41 -3.60 -4.53
C VAL A 123 6.68 -2.75 -3.50
N MET A 124 7.08 -2.81 -2.24
CA MET A 124 6.58 -1.87 -1.25
C MET A 124 7.18 -0.48 -1.47
N HIS A 125 6.41 0.57 -1.23
CA HIS A 125 6.89 1.95 -1.37
C HIS A 125 7.87 2.32 -0.24
N ALA A 126 7.57 1.89 0.99
CA ALA A 126 8.51 1.95 2.07
C ALA A 126 8.35 0.76 3.00
N ASN A 127 9.47 0.27 3.53
CA ASN A 127 9.45 -0.82 4.48
C ASN A 127 8.90 -0.35 5.84
N ASN A 128 7.90 -1.06 6.35
CA ASN A 128 7.20 -0.67 7.58
C ASN A 128 8.00 -0.91 8.86
N GLU A 129 9.06 -1.72 8.81
CA GLU A 129 9.90 -2.07 9.96
C GLU A 129 11.11 -1.14 10.09
N THR A 130 11.73 -0.79 8.96
CA THR A 130 12.95 0.03 8.91
C THR A 130 12.69 1.47 8.50
N GLY A 131 11.61 1.72 7.76
CA GLY A 131 11.28 3.02 7.18
C GLY A 131 11.94 3.30 5.83
N ALA A 132 12.80 2.42 5.31
CA ALA A 132 13.50 2.62 4.03
C ALA A 132 12.51 2.84 2.87
N ILE A 133 12.63 3.97 2.17
CA ILE A 133 11.76 4.36 1.05
C ILE A 133 12.37 3.81 -0.23
N GLN A 134 11.67 2.90 -0.89
CA GLN A 134 12.16 2.24 -2.10
C GLN A 134 12.10 3.18 -3.31
N PRO A 135 13.02 3.04 -4.27
CA PRO A 135 13.10 3.91 -5.47
C PRO A 135 12.03 3.57 -6.52
N VAL A 136 10.76 3.67 -6.14
CA VAL A 136 9.61 3.19 -6.93
C VAL A 136 9.44 3.93 -8.26
N GLU A 137 9.81 5.21 -8.37
CA GLU A 137 9.71 5.97 -9.62
C GLU A 137 10.69 5.45 -10.68
N ARG A 138 11.90 5.05 -10.24
CA ARG A 138 12.89 4.43 -11.12
C ARG A 138 12.44 3.03 -11.54
N ILE A 139 11.86 2.27 -10.60
CA ILE A 139 11.28 0.95 -10.89
C ILE A 139 10.12 1.09 -11.87
N ALA A 140 9.26 2.09 -11.70
CA ALA A 140 8.15 2.37 -12.62
C ALA A 140 8.63 2.72 -14.03
N ALA A 141 9.75 3.44 -14.19
CA ALA A 141 10.36 3.66 -15.50
C ALA A 141 10.80 2.33 -16.14
N ILE A 142 11.53 1.50 -15.39
CA ILE A 142 12.00 0.19 -15.86
C ILE A 142 10.85 -0.71 -16.28
N THR A 143 9.79 -0.80 -15.47
CA THR A 143 8.65 -1.68 -15.79
C THR A 143 7.85 -1.18 -16.98
N ARG A 144 7.68 0.14 -17.14
CA ARG A 144 7.06 0.72 -18.34
C ARG A 144 7.86 0.40 -19.60
N ASP A 145 9.17 0.61 -19.57
CA ASP A 145 10.04 0.34 -20.73
C ASP A 145 10.03 -1.16 -21.10
N ALA A 146 9.89 -2.04 -20.11
CA ALA A 146 9.77 -3.48 -20.31
C ALA A 146 8.34 -3.96 -20.65
N GLY A 147 7.32 -3.09 -20.61
CA GLY A 147 5.92 -3.49 -20.80
C GLY A 147 5.37 -4.40 -19.69
N VAL A 148 5.91 -4.31 -18.49
CA VAL A 148 5.54 -5.13 -17.32
C VAL A 148 4.67 -4.31 -16.37
N ALA A 149 3.62 -4.92 -15.80
CA ALA A 149 2.78 -4.26 -14.81
C ALA A 149 3.53 -4.06 -13.48
N LEU A 150 3.29 -2.94 -12.82
CA LEU A 150 3.83 -2.61 -11.50
C LEU A 150 2.70 -2.50 -10.48
N HIS A 151 2.84 -3.24 -9.38
CA HIS A 151 2.10 -3.05 -8.14
C HIS A 151 3.02 -2.38 -7.10
N VAL A 152 2.50 -1.36 -6.42
CA VAL A 152 3.16 -0.72 -5.29
C VAL A 152 2.34 -0.87 -4.01
N ASP A 153 2.93 -1.50 -2.99
CA ASP A 153 2.37 -1.47 -1.64
C ASP A 153 2.72 -0.15 -0.95
N ALA A 154 1.78 0.81 -0.96
CA ALA A 154 1.90 2.11 -0.34
C ALA A 154 1.29 2.16 1.08
N VAL A 155 1.00 1.02 1.71
CA VAL A 155 0.32 0.94 3.01
C VAL A 155 1.07 1.69 4.10
N HIS A 156 2.41 1.70 4.08
CA HIS A 156 3.20 2.44 5.08
C HIS A 156 3.38 3.92 4.76
N THR A 157 3.24 4.34 3.50
CA THR A 157 3.53 5.70 3.02
C THR A 157 2.29 6.57 2.84
N ALA A 158 1.14 5.96 2.51
CA ALA A 158 -0.12 6.67 2.30
C ALA A 158 -0.44 7.57 3.49
N GLY A 159 -0.72 8.84 3.20
CA GLY A 159 -1.03 9.86 4.20
C GLY A 159 0.16 10.41 5.01
N LYS A 160 1.39 9.94 4.76
CA LYS A 160 2.61 10.42 5.43
C LYS A 160 3.53 11.17 4.48
N ILE A 161 3.70 10.63 3.28
CA ILE A 161 4.40 11.25 2.16
C ILE A 161 3.48 11.25 0.94
N ASP A 162 3.81 12.08 -0.05
CA ASP A 162 3.05 12.10 -1.29
C ASP A 162 3.23 10.76 -2.03
N ILE A 163 2.10 10.18 -2.44
CA ILE A 163 2.05 8.95 -3.24
C ILE A 163 1.33 9.17 -4.57
N ALA A 164 0.95 10.41 -4.87
CA ALA A 164 0.26 10.75 -6.09
C ALA A 164 1.18 10.50 -7.30
N GLY A 165 0.67 9.76 -8.28
CA GLY A 165 1.38 9.60 -9.56
C GLY A 165 2.69 8.79 -9.49
N ILE A 166 2.84 7.86 -8.53
CA ILE A 166 4.00 6.93 -8.44
C ILE A 166 4.29 6.16 -9.75
N GLY A 167 3.33 6.13 -10.69
CA GLY A 167 3.53 5.56 -12.03
C GLY A 167 3.33 4.04 -12.08
N ALA A 168 2.75 3.46 -11.03
CA ALA A 168 2.36 2.06 -10.94
C ALA A 168 0.95 1.83 -11.51
N GLN A 169 0.70 0.64 -12.06
CA GLN A 169 -0.63 0.23 -12.54
C GLN A 169 -1.57 -0.10 -11.38
N MET A 170 -1.02 -0.50 -10.24
CA MET A 170 -1.79 -0.80 -9.03
C MET A 170 -1.10 -0.23 -7.80
N VAL A 171 -1.85 0.43 -6.91
CA VAL A 171 -1.31 0.92 -5.63
C VAL A 171 -2.25 0.55 -4.48
N SER A 172 -1.72 -0.12 -3.47
CA SER A 172 -2.47 -0.57 -2.30
C SER A 172 -2.30 0.38 -1.11
N ILE A 173 -3.39 0.67 -0.38
CA ILE A 173 -3.36 1.43 0.88
C ILE A 173 -4.22 0.76 1.96
N SER A 174 -3.94 1.09 3.23
CA SER A 174 -4.79 0.70 4.37
C SER A 174 -5.14 1.90 5.23
N GLY A 175 -6.45 2.09 5.48
CA GLY A 175 -6.96 3.26 6.18
C GLY A 175 -6.35 3.47 7.59
N HIS A 176 -6.23 2.40 8.37
CA HIS A 176 -5.75 2.48 9.75
C HIS A 176 -4.26 2.90 9.88
N LYS A 177 -3.50 2.90 8.78
CA LYS A 177 -2.09 3.33 8.78
C LYS A 177 -1.93 4.85 8.64
N PHE A 178 -3.03 5.57 8.35
CA PHE A 178 -3.09 7.04 8.30
C PHE A 178 -4.31 7.62 9.05
N GLY A 179 -4.82 6.89 10.05
CA GLY A 179 -5.82 7.41 10.99
C GLY A 179 -7.29 7.15 10.66
N ALA A 180 -7.59 6.33 9.65
CA ALA A 180 -8.95 5.85 9.42
C ALA A 180 -9.30 4.66 10.34
N PRO A 181 -10.58 4.26 10.43
CA PRO A 181 -10.97 3.02 11.12
C PRO A 181 -10.25 1.78 10.55
N ARG A 182 -10.11 0.73 11.37
CA ARG A 182 -9.71 -0.59 10.88
C ARG A 182 -10.82 -1.21 10.02
N GLY A 183 -10.47 -2.14 9.14
CA GLY A 183 -11.44 -2.81 8.26
C GLY A 183 -11.84 -2.00 7.02
N VAL A 184 -11.02 -1.02 6.62
CA VAL A 184 -11.13 -0.32 5.33
C VAL A 184 -9.75 -0.11 4.70
N GLY A 185 -9.68 -0.30 3.39
CA GLY A 185 -8.52 -0.03 2.55
C GLY A 185 -8.96 0.30 1.12
N ALA A 186 -7.99 0.48 0.25
CA ALA A 186 -8.26 0.68 -1.16
C ALA A 186 -7.11 0.19 -2.03
N LEU A 187 -7.47 -0.22 -3.25
CA LEU A 187 -6.58 -0.52 -4.34
C LEU A 187 -6.90 0.44 -5.48
N SER A 188 -5.95 1.25 -5.92
CA SER A 188 -6.07 1.92 -7.22
C SER A 188 -5.69 0.91 -8.32
N VAL A 189 -6.44 0.91 -9.41
CA VAL A 189 -6.23 0.03 -10.57
C VAL A 189 -6.33 0.87 -11.82
N ALA A 190 -5.19 1.06 -12.50
CA ALA A 190 -5.09 1.85 -13.71
C ALA A 190 -6.01 1.30 -14.81
N LYS A 191 -6.63 2.19 -15.59
CA LYS A 191 -7.48 1.81 -16.74
C LYS A 191 -6.74 0.87 -17.69
N GLY A 192 -7.43 -0.16 -18.15
CA GLY A 192 -6.88 -1.20 -19.04
C GLY A 192 -6.16 -2.35 -18.34
N SER A 193 -5.90 -2.26 -17.03
CA SER A 193 -5.32 -3.36 -16.26
C SER A 193 -6.28 -4.55 -16.20
N ARG A 194 -5.76 -5.75 -16.46
CA ARG A 194 -6.53 -7.00 -16.36
C ARG A 194 -6.40 -7.57 -14.95
N LEU A 195 -7.50 -7.53 -14.19
CA LEU A 195 -7.55 -7.97 -12.80
C LEU A 195 -8.80 -8.81 -12.55
N THR A 196 -8.63 -10.05 -12.10
CA THR A 196 -9.75 -10.91 -11.69
C THR A 196 -10.13 -10.61 -10.23
N PRO A 197 -11.42 -10.39 -9.91
CA PRO A 197 -11.87 -10.19 -8.53
C PRO A 197 -11.62 -11.42 -7.65
N LEU A 198 -11.20 -11.21 -6.39
CA LEU A 198 -11.07 -12.30 -5.41
C LEU A 198 -12.40 -12.68 -4.77
N ILE A 199 -13.22 -11.67 -4.45
CA ILE A 199 -14.52 -11.84 -3.83
C ILE A 199 -15.58 -11.72 -4.92
N LEU A 200 -16.15 -12.88 -5.30
CA LEU A 200 -17.19 -13.00 -6.31
C LEU A 200 -18.58 -12.85 -5.67
N GLY A 201 -19.52 -12.24 -6.41
CA GLY A 201 -20.88 -11.99 -5.93
C GLY A 201 -21.58 -10.91 -6.73
N GLY A 202 -22.22 -9.97 -6.03
CA GLY A 202 -22.99 -8.86 -6.63
C GLY A 202 -22.15 -7.86 -7.41
N SER A 203 -22.80 -6.78 -7.85
CA SER A 203 -22.20 -5.75 -8.72
C SER A 203 -21.38 -4.68 -8.00
N GLN A 204 -21.15 -4.82 -6.69
CA GLN A 204 -20.40 -3.85 -5.89
C GLN A 204 -19.01 -3.60 -6.45
N GLU A 205 -18.48 -2.40 -6.21
CA GLU A 205 -17.16 -1.97 -6.70
C GLU A 205 -16.97 -2.18 -8.22
N LYS A 206 -18.06 -2.06 -8.99
CA LYS A 206 -18.13 -2.36 -10.44
C LYS A 206 -17.75 -3.81 -10.76
N ARG A 207 -18.22 -4.77 -9.95
CA ARG A 207 -17.87 -6.20 -9.99
C ARG A 207 -16.40 -6.50 -9.69
N ARG A 208 -15.61 -5.54 -9.21
CA ARG A 208 -14.19 -5.74 -8.86
C ARG A 208 -14.01 -6.32 -7.45
N ARG A 209 -15.01 -6.16 -6.58
CA ARG A 209 -15.01 -6.64 -5.20
C ARG A 209 -16.45 -6.72 -4.69
N ALA A 210 -17.01 -7.93 -4.59
CA ALA A 210 -18.39 -8.10 -4.16
C ALA A 210 -18.59 -7.90 -2.64
N GLY A 211 -19.85 -7.75 -2.25
CA GLY A 211 -20.28 -7.58 -0.86
C GLY A 211 -20.65 -6.14 -0.54
N THR A 212 -21.71 -5.95 0.26
CA THR A 212 -22.24 -4.63 0.62
C THR A 212 -21.15 -3.71 1.15
N GLU A 213 -21.10 -2.50 0.62
CA GLU A 213 -20.01 -1.56 0.88
C GLU A 213 -20.06 -1.01 2.31
N ASN A 214 -18.88 -0.92 2.94
CA ASN A 214 -18.73 -0.30 4.27
C ASN A 214 -18.73 1.23 4.14
N VAL A 215 -19.90 1.84 3.98
CA VAL A 215 -20.07 3.28 3.78
C VAL A 215 -19.45 4.10 4.92
N ALA A 216 -19.69 3.71 6.18
CA ALA A 216 -19.12 4.39 7.33
C ALA A 216 -17.58 4.32 7.36
N GLY A 217 -17.01 3.17 7.00
CA GLY A 217 -15.56 2.98 6.84
C GLY A 217 -14.99 3.84 5.71
N ALA A 218 -15.63 3.85 4.55
CA ALA A 218 -15.23 4.68 3.41
C ALA A 218 -15.22 6.18 3.76
N MET A 219 -16.28 6.66 4.41
CA MET A 219 -16.34 8.06 4.89
C MET A 219 -15.28 8.35 5.96
N GLY A 220 -14.94 7.38 6.80
CA GLY A 220 -13.82 7.50 7.75
C GLY A 220 -12.48 7.62 7.07
N MET A 221 -12.25 6.80 6.05
CA MET A 221 -11.04 6.85 5.24
C MET A 221 -10.92 8.14 4.44
N ALA A 222 -12.04 8.66 3.92
CA ALA A 222 -12.10 9.95 3.24
C ALA A 222 -11.71 11.12 4.16
N ALA A 223 -12.25 11.15 5.38
CA ALA A 223 -11.87 12.17 6.37
C ALA A 223 -10.38 12.08 6.75
N ALA A 224 -9.87 10.86 6.96
CA ALA A 224 -8.45 10.64 7.25
C ALA A 224 -7.55 11.06 6.08
N ALA A 225 -7.96 10.78 4.83
CA ALA A 225 -7.27 11.20 3.62
C ALA A 225 -7.14 12.72 3.52
N GLN A 226 -8.24 13.45 3.74
CA GLN A 226 -8.24 14.93 3.71
C GLN A 226 -7.31 15.52 4.77
N VAL A 227 -7.36 15.03 6.01
CA VAL A 227 -6.47 15.48 7.09
C VAL A 227 -5.02 15.16 6.76
N SER A 228 -4.74 13.99 6.18
CA SER A 228 -3.40 13.57 5.84
C SER A 228 -2.80 14.41 4.71
N LEU A 229 -3.57 14.63 3.63
CA LEU A 229 -3.16 15.49 2.50
C LEU A 229 -2.84 16.91 2.96
N ALA A 230 -3.64 17.48 3.87
CA ALA A 230 -3.36 18.81 4.43
C ALA A 230 -2.09 18.86 5.31
N ARG A 231 -1.62 17.72 5.82
CA ARG A 231 -0.39 17.62 6.64
C ARG A 231 0.86 17.40 5.81
N ILE A 232 0.75 16.78 4.64
CA ILE A 232 1.88 16.55 3.73
C ILE A 232 2.39 17.92 3.25
N SER A 233 3.44 18.40 3.89
CA SER A 233 4.05 19.71 3.61
C SER A 233 5.52 19.69 4.03
N PRO A 234 6.39 20.50 3.39
CA PRO A 234 7.79 20.59 3.76
C PRO A 234 7.99 20.92 5.24
N ALA A 235 7.18 21.83 5.80
CA ALA A 235 7.28 22.23 7.20
C ALA A 235 6.94 21.09 8.17
N HIS A 236 5.89 20.31 7.87
CA HIS A 236 5.53 19.15 8.70
C HIS A 236 6.61 18.05 8.64
N HIS A 237 7.12 17.77 7.44
CA HIS A 237 8.19 16.78 7.24
C HIS A 237 9.47 17.18 7.96
N GLU A 238 9.86 18.46 7.89
CA GLU A 238 11.05 18.96 8.58
C GLU A 238 10.89 18.89 10.11
N ALA A 239 9.72 19.27 10.64
CA ALA A 239 9.45 19.17 12.07
C ALA A 239 9.49 17.72 12.58
N THR A 240 8.98 16.76 11.79
CA THR A 240 9.02 15.33 12.12
C THR A 240 10.44 14.78 11.99
N ARG A 241 11.20 15.16 10.96
CA ARG A 241 12.62 14.83 10.78
C ARG A 241 13.46 15.32 11.96
N ALA A 242 13.23 16.54 12.44
CA ALA A 242 13.92 17.10 13.59
C ALA A 242 13.66 16.28 14.87
N LYS A 243 12.41 15.86 15.11
CA LYS A 243 12.06 14.98 16.24
C LYS A 243 12.74 13.62 16.13
N ARG A 244 12.74 13.03 14.93
CA ARG A 244 13.42 11.77 14.63
C ARG A 244 14.92 11.87 14.90
N SER A 245 15.56 12.93 14.41
CA SER A 245 17.01 13.15 14.60
C SER A 245 17.35 13.30 16.07
N ARG A 246 16.59 14.11 16.81
CA ARG A 246 16.77 14.29 18.25
C ARG A 246 16.64 12.97 19.04
N LEU A 247 15.69 12.11 18.65
CA LEU A 247 15.56 10.78 19.27
C LEU A 247 16.80 9.91 18.99
N ILE A 248 17.22 9.83 17.73
CA ILE A 248 18.38 9.02 17.33
C ILE A 248 19.67 9.52 18.01
N ASP A 249 19.89 10.83 18.04
CA ASP A 249 21.07 11.42 18.67
C ASP A 249 21.08 11.19 20.18
N GLY A 250 19.92 11.29 20.83
CA GLY A 250 19.76 10.92 22.23
C GLY A 250 20.11 9.45 22.49
N LEU A 251 19.58 8.53 21.68
CA LEU A 251 19.87 7.09 21.81
C LEU A 251 21.36 6.79 21.62
N ARG A 252 22.03 7.47 20.67
CA ARG A 252 23.47 7.30 20.45
C ARG A 252 24.33 7.66 21.66
N THR A 253 23.88 8.54 22.55
CA THR A 253 24.62 8.89 23.77
C THR A 253 24.73 7.74 24.77
N ILE A 254 23.87 6.73 24.68
CA ILE A 254 23.83 5.57 25.58
C ILE A 254 24.92 4.54 25.21
N GLY A 255 25.42 4.57 23.96
CA GLY A 255 26.37 3.58 23.44
C GLY A 255 25.68 2.26 23.03
N GLY A 256 26.34 1.50 22.13
CA GLY A 256 25.81 0.22 21.65
C GLY A 256 24.53 0.31 20.81
N VAL A 257 24.19 1.48 20.26
CA VAL A 257 22.99 1.68 19.43
C VAL A 257 23.36 1.81 17.96
N GLU A 258 22.71 1.02 17.12
CA GLU A 258 22.84 1.11 15.66
C GLU A 258 21.49 1.33 14.99
N VAL A 259 21.47 2.11 13.92
CA VAL A 259 20.25 2.40 13.13
C VAL A 259 20.18 1.42 11.95
N ASN A 260 19.03 0.76 11.76
CA ASN A 260 18.90 -0.35 10.82
C ASN A 260 18.70 0.07 9.35
N ALA A 261 18.46 1.35 9.06
CA ALA A 261 18.34 1.87 7.69
C ALA A 261 18.91 3.27 7.57
N THR A 262 19.48 3.56 6.39
CA THR A 262 19.99 4.88 6.02
C THR A 262 18.95 5.65 5.20
N ASP A 263 19.10 6.96 5.06
CA ASP A 263 18.23 7.73 4.16
C ASP A 263 18.26 7.19 2.71
N PRO A 264 17.15 7.31 1.95
CA PRO A 264 15.89 7.94 2.34
C PRO A 264 14.98 7.05 3.22
N VAL A 265 14.46 7.61 4.32
CA VAL A 265 13.49 6.92 5.19
C VAL A 265 12.24 7.74 5.47
N VAL A 266 11.14 7.05 5.79
CA VAL A 266 9.92 7.67 6.31
C VAL A 266 10.22 8.33 7.65
N GLN A 267 9.98 9.63 7.76
CA GLN A 267 10.40 10.46 8.90
C GLN A 267 9.78 10.04 10.24
N GLU A 268 8.63 9.36 10.19
CA GLU A 268 7.93 8.85 11.37
C GLU A 268 8.49 7.50 11.86
N THR A 269 9.43 6.89 11.15
CA THR A 269 9.97 5.56 11.48
C THR A 269 11.40 5.63 12.01
N VAL A 270 11.61 5.03 13.18
CA VAL A 270 12.93 4.81 13.78
C VAL A 270 13.07 3.33 14.05
N SER A 271 14.09 2.72 13.44
CA SER A 271 14.44 1.32 13.63
C SER A 271 15.88 1.26 14.09
N VAL A 272 16.08 0.75 15.30
CA VAL A 272 17.38 0.67 15.96
C VAL A 272 17.57 -0.70 16.60
N ARG A 273 18.83 -1.08 16.79
CA ARG A 273 19.24 -2.25 17.57
C ARG A 273 20.17 -1.82 18.69
N PHE A 274 20.08 -2.52 19.81
CA PHE A 274 20.88 -2.29 21.01
C PHE A 274 21.77 -3.51 21.25
N GLU A 275 23.07 -3.30 21.31
CA GLU A 275 24.04 -4.36 21.56
C GLU A 275 23.77 -5.03 22.92
N GLY A 276 23.74 -6.36 22.93
CA GLY A 276 23.53 -7.14 24.15
C GLY A 276 22.11 -7.12 24.72
N ILE A 277 21.15 -6.42 24.11
CA ILE A 277 19.76 -6.33 24.59
C ILE A 277 18.83 -7.01 23.59
N ARG A 278 18.00 -7.95 24.07
CA ARG A 278 16.95 -8.55 23.26
C ARG A 278 15.77 -7.58 23.10
N ALA A 279 15.20 -7.54 21.89
CA ALA A 279 14.12 -6.61 21.57
C ALA A 279 12.85 -6.82 22.41
N ASP A 280 12.50 -8.06 22.75
CA ASP A 280 11.34 -8.38 23.58
C ASP A 280 11.51 -7.87 25.02
N ALA A 281 12.68 -8.09 25.61
CA ALA A 281 13.01 -7.57 26.93
C ALA A 281 12.96 -6.03 27.01
N LEU A 282 13.31 -5.35 25.92
CA LEU A 282 13.22 -3.88 25.84
C LEU A 282 11.77 -3.39 25.68
N ALA A 283 10.92 -4.13 24.95
CA ALA A 283 9.54 -3.73 24.68
C ALA A 283 8.60 -3.94 25.89
N ASP A 284 8.93 -4.91 26.76
CA ASP A 284 8.18 -5.22 27.97
C ASP A 284 8.55 -4.34 29.18
N ALA A 285 9.59 -3.51 29.07
CA ALA A 285 10.13 -2.64 30.14
C ALA A 285 9.36 -1.31 30.27
#